data_AF-A0A369ZKK5-F1
#
_entry.id   AF-A0A369ZKK5-F1
#
_cell.length_a   1.000
_cell.length_b   1.000
_cell.length_c   1.000
_cell.angle_alpha   90.00
_cell.angle_beta   90.00
_cell.angle_gamma   90.00
#
_symmetry.space_group_name_H-M   'P 1'
#
loop_
_entity.id
_entity.type
_entity.pdbx_description
1 polymer ?
#
loop_
_entity_poly.entity_id
_entity_poly.type
_entity_poly.pdbx_seq_one_letter_code
_entity_poly.pdbx_strand_id
1 'polypeptide(L)'
;MSDLTDQHLPRRAFLRGQFLNTLKTEQTQLQGYSAVRPPWADLANFLEKCTACGQCVTACETKIIKQGTGGFPEVDFTLGDKECTFCEKCVKVCPEPVFLLTSEAAWSHKVEISEQCLLQRKVECRSCGDYCPERAIRFRPSLGGIAILSLDLTACNGCGACLSVCPVKAISLVDN
;
A
#
# COMPACT_ATOMS: atom_id res chain seq x y z
N MET A 1 10.37 -41.08 -17.52
CA MET A 1 10.30 -40.44 -18.84
C MET A 1 9.34 -39.28 -18.68
N SER A 2 9.77 -38.06 -18.37
CA SER A 2 10.70 -37.22 -19.14
C SER A 2 11.53 -36.27 -18.26
N ASP A 3 12.83 -36.20 -18.59
CA ASP A 3 13.86 -35.19 -18.36
C ASP A 3 13.66 -34.04 -17.35
N LEU A 4 14.45 -34.10 -16.27
CA LEU A 4 14.95 -32.93 -15.56
C LEU A 4 16.30 -32.56 -16.18
N THR A 5 16.30 -31.62 -17.12
CA THR A 5 17.54 -31.06 -17.67
C THR A 5 18.16 -30.09 -16.66
N ASP A 6 19.30 -30.51 -16.14
CA ASP A 6 20.26 -29.72 -15.38
C ASP A 6 20.74 -28.53 -16.24
N GLN A 7 20.22 -27.32 -15.96
CA GLN A 7 20.67 -26.11 -16.62
C GLN A 7 22.00 -25.64 -16.00
N HIS A 8 23.09 -26.12 -16.59
CA HIS A 8 24.45 -25.79 -16.24
C HIS A 8 24.76 -24.30 -16.52
N LEU A 9 24.77 -23.46 -15.48
CA LEU A 9 25.17 -22.06 -15.58
C LEU A 9 26.69 -21.94 -15.87
N PRO A 10 27.12 -21.16 -16.88
CA PRO A 10 28.54 -21.01 -17.19
C PRO A 10 29.26 -20.20 -16.11
N ARG A 11 30.46 -20.66 -15.68
CA ARG A 11 31.25 -20.06 -14.58
C ARG A 11 31.51 -18.55 -14.70
N ARG A 12 31.48 -17.99 -15.92
CA ARG A 12 31.62 -16.53 -16.16
C ARG A 12 30.39 -15.72 -15.75
N ALA A 13 29.19 -16.28 -15.77
CA ALA A 13 27.96 -15.59 -15.36
C ALA A 13 27.90 -15.38 -13.84
N PHE A 14 28.48 -16.30 -13.06
CA PHE A 14 28.56 -16.22 -11.60
C PHE A 14 29.39 -15.02 -11.12
N LEU A 15 30.54 -14.76 -11.76
CA LEU A 15 31.43 -13.64 -11.39
C LEU A 15 30.90 -12.26 -11.76
N ARG A 16 29.83 -12.18 -12.56
CA ARG A 16 29.19 -10.91 -12.99
C ARG A 16 27.88 -10.59 -12.25
N GLY A 17 27.56 -11.33 -11.18
CA GLY A 17 26.36 -11.07 -10.37
C GLY A 17 25.03 -11.44 -11.06
N GLN A 18 25.06 -12.08 -12.23
CA GLN A 18 23.84 -12.48 -12.95
C GLN A 18 23.05 -13.58 -12.22
N PHE A 19 23.71 -14.36 -11.35
CA PHE A 19 23.08 -15.32 -10.44
C PHE A 19 22.13 -14.65 -9.42
N LEU A 20 22.42 -13.40 -9.01
CA LEU A 20 21.56 -12.66 -8.08
C LEU A 20 20.25 -12.19 -8.74
N ASN A 21 20.24 -11.98 -10.06
CA ASN A 21 19.03 -11.59 -10.78
C ASN A 21 18.03 -12.75 -10.88
N THR A 22 18.50 -13.99 -11.07
CA THR A 22 17.65 -15.19 -11.06
C THR A 22 17.08 -15.50 -9.68
N LEU A 23 17.83 -15.24 -8.60
CA LEU A 23 17.34 -15.41 -7.22
C LEU A 23 16.39 -14.28 -6.77
N LYS A 24 16.55 -13.06 -7.30
CA LYS A 24 15.66 -11.93 -7.00
C LYS A 24 14.21 -12.22 -7.37
N THR A 25 13.98 -12.90 -8.49
CA THR A 25 12.62 -13.21 -8.98
C THR A 25 11.82 -14.14 -8.07
N GLU A 26 12.46 -15.12 -7.41
CA GLU A 26 11.78 -16.06 -6.51
C GLU A 26 11.77 -15.59 -5.04
N GLN A 27 12.84 -14.94 -4.56
CA GLN A 27 12.88 -14.44 -3.17
C GLN A 27 11.96 -13.25 -2.91
N THR A 28 11.63 -12.46 -3.95
CA THR A 28 10.67 -11.35 -3.82
C THR A 28 9.22 -11.84 -3.68
N GLN A 29 8.89 -13.06 -4.13
CA GLN A 29 7.55 -13.65 -3.97
C GLN A 29 7.40 -14.42 -2.63
N LEU A 30 8.48 -14.88 -2.01
CA LEU A 30 8.43 -15.75 -0.82
C LEU A 30 8.47 -15.01 0.53
N GLN A 31 8.84 -13.73 0.55
CA GLN A 31 8.64 -12.88 1.73
C GLN A 31 7.36 -12.11 1.50
N GLY A 32 6.24 -12.56 2.10
CA GLY A 32 4.88 -12.03 1.95
C GLY A 32 4.70 -10.58 2.40
N TYR A 33 5.44 -9.67 1.81
CA TYR A 33 5.48 -8.25 2.11
C TYR A 33 5.46 -7.49 0.77
N SER A 34 4.26 -7.34 0.22
CA SER A 34 4.00 -6.31 -0.80
C SER A 34 4.02 -4.97 -0.07
N ALA A 35 5.20 -4.36 0.03
CA ALA A 35 5.35 -3.09 0.72
C ALA A 35 4.53 -2.01 0.02
N VAL A 36 3.65 -1.32 0.75
CA VAL A 36 2.94 -0.16 0.19
C VAL A 36 3.97 0.93 -0.10
N ARG A 37 4.08 1.34 -1.37
CA ARG A 37 5.01 2.42 -1.77
C ARG A 37 4.37 3.80 -1.57
N PRO A 38 5.16 4.87 -1.51
CA PRO A 38 4.63 6.24 -1.51
C PRO A 38 3.63 6.47 -2.65
N PRO A 39 2.68 7.42 -2.50
CA PRO A 39 1.65 7.66 -3.50
C PRO A 39 2.27 8.05 -4.85
N TRP A 40 1.64 7.62 -5.93
CA TRP A 40 2.08 7.76 -7.33
C TRP A 40 3.40 7.05 -7.65
N ALA A 41 3.92 6.14 -6.83
CA ALA A 41 5.12 5.40 -7.18
C ALA A 41 4.90 4.59 -8.48
N ASP A 42 5.81 4.75 -9.44
CA ASP A 42 5.89 3.94 -10.66
C ASP A 42 6.40 2.54 -10.29
N LEU A 43 5.51 1.67 -9.80
CA LEU A 43 5.85 0.35 -9.27
C LEU A 43 6.66 -0.51 -10.25
N ALA A 44 6.46 -0.33 -11.57
CA ALA A 44 7.15 -1.08 -12.60
C ALA A 44 8.66 -0.76 -12.64
N ASN A 45 9.04 0.50 -12.45
CA ASN A 45 10.44 0.94 -12.54
C ASN A 45 11.01 1.44 -11.21
N PHE A 46 10.23 1.37 -10.13
CA PHE A 46 10.55 2.00 -8.85
C PHE A 46 11.91 1.56 -8.30
N LEU A 47 12.17 0.25 -8.31
CA LEU A 47 13.41 -0.32 -7.75
C LEU A 47 14.65 -0.03 -8.60
N GLU A 48 14.48 0.29 -9.88
CA GLU A 48 15.58 0.64 -10.79
C GLU A 48 15.94 2.12 -10.67
N LYS A 49 14.94 2.98 -10.49
CA LYS A 49 15.09 4.44 -10.48
C LYS A 49 15.30 5.02 -9.08
N CYS A 50 14.79 4.39 -8.03
CA CYS A 50 14.88 4.93 -6.67
C CYS A 50 16.29 4.74 -6.10
N THR A 51 16.93 5.84 -5.72
CA THR A 51 18.27 5.85 -5.12
C THR A 51 18.27 5.58 -3.62
N ALA A 52 17.11 5.31 -3.01
CA ALA A 52 16.95 5.11 -1.56
C ALA A 52 17.49 6.28 -0.71
N CYS A 53 17.48 7.51 -1.25
CA CYS A 53 18.04 8.69 -0.58
C CYS A 53 17.25 9.18 0.64
N GLY A 54 16.01 8.71 0.84
CA GLY A 54 15.19 9.02 2.00
C GLY A 54 14.53 10.42 2.02
N GLN A 55 14.68 11.23 0.98
CA GLN A 55 14.12 12.60 0.98
C GLN A 55 12.58 12.61 1.12
N CYS A 56 11.88 11.65 0.50
CA CYS A 56 10.43 11.49 0.64
C CYS A 56 9.99 11.08 2.05
N VAL A 57 10.82 10.32 2.77
CA VAL A 57 10.60 9.95 4.19
C VAL A 57 10.58 11.21 5.04
N THR A 58 11.62 12.05 4.89
CA THR A 58 11.75 13.31 5.65
C THR A 58 10.67 14.33 5.29
N ALA A 59 10.25 14.40 4.03
CA ALA A 59 9.26 15.37 3.56
C ALA A 59 7.80 15.00 3.89
N CYS A 60 7.54 13.75 4.32
CA CYS A 60 6.19 13.29 4.65
C CYS A 60 5.66 14.01 5.90
N GLU A 61 4.68 14.91 5.73
CA GLU A 61 4.14 15.70 6.83
C GLU A 61 3.40 14.84 7.87
N THR A 62 2.70 13.80 7.40
CA THR A 62 1.96 12.86 8.26
C THR A 62 2.84 11.76 8.84
N LYS A 63 4.14 11.72 8.47
CA LYS A 63 5.16 10.80 9.01
C LYS A 63 4.79 9.31 8.87
N ILE A 64 4.03 8.96 7.83
CA ILE A 64 3.66 7.57 7.53
C ILE A 64 4.69 6.84 6.65
N ILE A 65 5.59 7.58 5.98
CA ILE A 65 6.63 6.98 5.15
C ILE A 65 7.82 6.65 6.04
N LYS A 66 8.30 5.42 6.00
CA LYS A 66 9.50 4.93 6.68
C LYS A 66 10.50 4.35 5.68
N GLN A 67 11.71 4.14 6.13
CA GLN A 67 12.68 3.34 5.40
C GLN A 67 12.39 1.84 5.63
N GLY A 68 12.13 1.11 4.55
CA GLY A 68 11.83 -0.33 4.57
C GLY A 68 13.04 -1.23 4.65
N THR A 69 12.81 -2.55 4.67
CA THR A 69 13.85 -3.60 4.82
C THR A 69 14.83 -3.72 3.64
N GLY A 70 14.62 -2.98 2.56
CA GLY A 70 15.56 -2.85 1.44
C GLY A 70 16.17 -1.45 1.28
N GLY A 71 16.01 -0.57 2.27
CA GLY A 71 16.42 0.84 2.19
C GLY A 71 15.47 1.73 1.39
N PHE A 72 14.53 1.14 0.64
CA PHE A 72 13.50 1.84 -0.11
C PHE A 72 12.39 2.38 0.79
N PRO A 73 11.75 3.51 0.44
CA PRO A 73 10.65 4.05 1.23
C PRO A 73 9.41 3.16 1.14
N GLU A 74 8.71 3.06 2.26
CA GLU A 74 7.48 2.29 2.45
C GLU A 74 6.49 3.08 3.29
N VAL A 75 5.21 2.92 3.01
CA VAL A 75 4.13 3.50 3.80
C VAL A 75 3.73 2.52 4.90
N ASP A 76 3.61 3.04 6.10
CA ASP A 76 3.15 2.32 7.27
C ASP A 76 2.08 3.14 8.01
N PHE A 77 0.82 2.74 7.83
CA PHE A 77 -0.33 3.41 8.43
C PHE A 77 -0.45 3.20 9.95
N THR A 78 0.50 2.51 10.59
CA THR A 78 0.62 2.47 12.05
C THR A 78 1.45 3.63 12.61
N LEU A 79 2.16 4.35 11.74
CA LEU A 79 3.01 5.48 12.10
C LEU A 79 2.30 6.83 11.93
N GLY A 80 2.85 7.85 12.60
CA GLY A 80 2.49 9.25 12.40
C GLY A 80 0.98 9.51 12.55
N ASP A 81 0.43 10.30 11.63
CA ASP A 81 -1.00 10.65 11.61
C ASP A 81 -1.85 9.53 10.97
N LYS A 82 -1.23 8.42 10.55
CA LYS A 82 -1.89 7.18 10.11
C LYS A 82 -2.72 7.31 8.83
N GLU A 83 -2.51 8.38 8.08
CA GLU A 83 -3.14 8.63 6.79
C GLU A 83 -2.22 9.40 5.85
N CYS A 84 -2.51 9.31 4.55
CA CYS A 84 -1.91 10.19 3.55
C CYS A 84 -2.92 11.27 3.14
N THR A 85 -2.47 12.53 3.20
CA THR A 85 -3.23 13.73 2.78
C THR A 85 -3.07 14.06 1.31
N PHE A 86 -2.27 13.29 0.56
CA PHE A 86 -1.92 13.55 -0.84
C PHE A 86 -1.33 14.94 -1.10
N CYS A 87 -0.57 15.49 -0.13
CA CYS A 87 0.02 16.83 -0.23
C CYS A 87 1.16 16.98 -1.26
N GLU A 88 1.52 15.90 -1.96
CA GLU A 88 2.56 15.82 -3.00
C GLU A 88 4.00 16.16 -2.55
N LYS A 89 4.25 16.43 -1.27
CA LYS A 89 5.58 16.78 -0.76
C LYS A 89 6.64 15.73 -1.07
N CYS A 90 6.27 14.44 -1.00
CA CYS A 90 7.16 13.33 -1.36
C CYS A 90 7.53 13.30 -2.84
N VAL A 91 6.62 13.72 -3.72
CA VAL A 91 6.85 13.82 -5.17
C VAL A 91 7.75 15.02 -5.46
N LYS A 92 7.42 16.19 -4.89
CA LYS A 92 8.12 17.46 -5.14
C LYS A 92 9.59 17.45 -4.69
N VAL A 93 9.90 16.73 -3.62
CA VAL A 93 11.28 16.65 -3.11
C VAL A 93 12.13 15.62 -3.86
N CYS A 94 11.51 14.68 -4.59
CA CYS A 94 12.27 13.56 -5.16
C CYS A 94 13.04 14.00 -6.41
N PRO A 95 14.36 13.81 -6.46
CA PRO A 95 15.16 14.14 -7.64
C PRO A 95 15.02 13.09 -8.76
N GLU A 96 14.49 11.90 -8.45
CA GLU A 96 14.43 10.77 -9.37
C GLU A 96 13.04 10.63 -10.02
N PRO A 97 12.97 10.14 -11.27
CA PRO A 97 11.70 9.93 -11.98
C PRO A 97 10.97 8.65 -11.53
N VAL A 98 10.77 8.49 -10.22
CA VAL A 98 10.14 7.32 -9.57
C VAL A 98 8.64 7.48 -9.36
N PHE A 99 8.09 8.67 -9.62
CA PHE A 99 6.68 9.00 -9.45
C PHE A 99 6.01 9.21 -10.81
N LEU A 100 4.78 8.74 -10.94
CA LEU A 100 3.82 9.05 -12.00
C LEU A 100 3.30 10.49 -11.87
N LEU A 101 2.48 10.94 -12.83
CA LEU A 101 1.84 12.25 -12.74
C LEU A 101 0.82 12.29 -11.61
N THR A 102 0.73 13.40 -10.86
CA THR A 102 -0.23 13.51 -9.75
C THR A 102 -1.69 13.60 -10.18
N SER A 103 -1.95 13.75 -11.49
CA SER A 103 -3.27 13.59 -12.12
C SER A 103 -3.71 12.13 -12.23
N GLU A 104 -2.79 11.18 -12.09
CA GLU A 104 -3.11 9.75 -12.05
C GLU A 104 -3.54 9.32 -10.64
N ALA A 105 -4.06 8.09 -10.52
CA ALA A 105 -4.41 7.53 -9.23
C ALA A 105 -3.16 7.38 -8.35
N ALA A 106 -3.23 7.89 -7.12
CA ALA A 106 -2.13 7.80 -6.16
C ALA A 106 -1.79 6.34 -5.78
N TRP A 107 -2.80 5.48 -5.70
CA TRP A 107 -2.66 4.05 -5.45
C TRP A 107 -3.71 3.24 -6.19
N SER A 108 -3.36 1.99 -6.52
CA SER A 108 -4.29 0.97 -6.99
C SER A 108 -5.04 0.30 -5.84
N HIS A 109 -4.37 0.09 -4.70
CA HIS A 109 -4.97 -0.56 -3.54
C HIS A 109 -6.18 0.22 -3.01
N LYS A 110 -7.15 -0.53 -2.48
CA LYS A 110 -8.34 0.00 -1.82
C LYS A 110 -8.45 -0.60 -0.42
N VAL A 111 -9.55 -0.31 0.25
CA VAL A 111 -9.87 -0.92 1.54
C VAL A 111 -10.88 -2.04 1.35
N GLU A 112 -10.79 -3.05 2.20
CA GLU A 112 -11.84 -4.04 2.42
C GLU A 112 -12.36 -3.95 3.87
N ILE A 113 -13.56 -4.47 4.11
CA ILE A 113 -14.16 -4.51 5.45
C ILE A 113 -14.55 -5.96 5.74
N SER A 114 -13.90 -6.54 6.74
CA SER A 114 -14.10 -7.93 7.14
C SER A 114 -15.36 -8.14 8.00
N GLU A 115 -15.71 -9.42 8.18
CA GLU A 115 -16.80 -9.89 9.05
C GLU A 115 -16.62 -9.56 10.54
N GLN A 116 -15.43 -9.07 10.94
CA GLN A 116 -15.20 -8.60 12.31
C GLN A 116 -15.84 -7.23 12.59
N CYS A 117 -16.33 -6.53 11.56
CA CYS A 117 -16.97 -5.24 11.69
C CYS A 117 -18.14 -5.28 12.68
N LEU A 118 -18.19 -4.29 13.58
CA LEU A 118 -19.20 -4.20 14.64
C LEU A 118 -20.65 -4.21 14.11
N LEU A 119 -20.91 -3.66 12.93
CA LEU A 119 -22.24 -3.67 12.32
C LEU A 119 -22.71 -5.09 11.96
N GLN A 120 -21.79 -6.00 11.60
CA GLN A 120 -22.11 -7.42 11.37
C GLN A 120 -22.53 -8.11 12.68
N ARG A 121 -22.03 -7.63 13.81
CA ARG A 121 -22.35 -8.09 15.17
C ARG A 121 -23.49 -7.29 15.82
N LYS A 122 -24.25 -6.52 15.03
CA LYS A 122 -25.37 -5.69 15.46
C LYS A 122 -25.01 -4.62 16.50
N VAL A 123 -23.78 -4.11 16.46
CA VAL A 123 -23.31 -2.99 17.29
C VAL A 123 -23.16 -1.74 16.42
N GLU A 124 -23.81 -0.64 16.80
CA GLU A 124 -23.73 0.62 16.06
C GLU A 124 -22.30 1.20 16.11
N CYS A 125 -21.75 1.51 14.95
CA CYS A 125 -20.44 2.13 14.80
C CYS A 125 -20.37 2.85 13.46
N ARG A 126 -19.88 4.11 13.45
CA ARG A 126 -19.75 4.93 12.24
C ARG A 126 -18.37 5.54 12.03
N SER A 127 -17.41 5.23 12.91
CA SER A 127 -16.11 5.89 12.97
C SER A 127 -15.37 5.92 11.64
N CYS A 128 -15.38 4.82 10.88
CA CYS A 128 -14.67 4.79 9.60
C CYS A 128 -15.29 5.68 8.52
N GLY A 129 -16.61 5.92 8.54
CA GLY A 129 -17.23 6.88 7.63
C GLY A 129 -17.02 8.32 8.05
N ASP A 130 -17.04 8.61 9.37
CA ASP A 130 -16.78 9.95 9.89
C ASP A 130 -15.37 10.45 9.56
N TYR A 131 -14.40 9.54 9.51
CA TYR A 131 -13.00 9.82 9.17
C TYR A 131 -12.65 9.62 7.70
N CYS A 132 -13.59 9.19 6.84
CA CYS A 132 -13.29 9.00 5.42
C CYS A 132 -13.46 10.33 4.66
N PRO A 133 -12.37 10.99 4.22
CA PRO A 133 -12.48 12.31 3.57
C PRO A 133 -13.25 12.23 2.25
N GLU A 134 -13.07 11.14 1.51
CA GLU A 134 -13.74 10.86 0.23
C GLU A 134 -15.20 10.43 0.38
N ARG A 135 -15.69 10.23 1.62
CA ARG A 135 -17.04 9.70 1.89
C ARG A 135 -17.35 8.40 1.12
N ALA A 136 -16.31 7.57 0.94
CA ALA A 136 -16.40 6.26 0.31
C ALA A 136 -17.15 5.25 1.22
N ILE A 137 -17.11 5.44 2.53
CA ILE A 137 -17.84 4.61 3.50
C ILE A 137 -19.08 5.39 3.97
N ARG A 138 -20.26 4.83 3.71
CA ARG A 138 -21.56 5.43 4.03
C ARG A 138 -22.44 4.47 4.83
N PHE A 139 -23.31 5.00 5.67
CA PHE A 139 -24.24 4.21 6.47
C PHE A 139 -25.67 4.58 6.11
N ARG A 140 -26.43 3.63 5.57
CA ARG A 140 -27.85 3.81 5.26
C ARG A 140 -28.71 3.37 6.44
N PRO A 141 -29.70 4.18 6.87
CA PRO A 141 -30.65 3.75 7.89
C PRO A 141 -31.34 2.44 7.51
N SER A 142 -31.58 1.59 8.50
CA SER A 142 -32.37 0.37 8.37
C SER A 142 -33.53 0.43 9.36
N LEU A 143 -34.75 0.14 8.90
CA LEU A 143 -35.93 0.19 9.77
C LEU A 143 -35.84 -0.91 10.85
N GLY A 144 -35.91 -0.50 12.11
CA GLY A 144 -35.88 -1.41 13.26
C GLY A 144 -34.55 -2.18 13.42
N GLY A 145 -33.47 -1.72 12.78
CA GLY A 145 -32.19 -2.43 12.77
C GLY A 145 -30.98 -1.51 12.79
N ILE A 146 -29.80 -2.12 12.69
CA ILE A 146 -28.52 -1.44 12.61
C ILE A 146 -28.30 -0.91 11.19
N ALA A 147 -27.62 0.24 11.06
CA ALA A 147 -27.36 0.85 9.77
C ALA A 147 -26.59 -0.10 8.83
N ILE A 148 -26.91 -0.04 7.54
CA ILE A 148 -26.24 -0.83 6.50
C ILE A 148 -25.05 -0.05 5.98
N LEU A 149 -23.86 -0.62 6.13
CA LEU A 149 -22.63 -0.07 5.56
C LEU A 149 -22.62 -0.25 4.04
N SER A 150 -22.24 0.80 3.32
CA SER A 150 -21.97 0.81 1.89
C SER A 150 -20.56 1.34 1.66
N LEU A 151 -19.72 0.57 0.97
CA LEU A 151 -18.38 0.98 0.55
C LEU A 151 -18.38 1.24 -0.96
N ASP A 152 -17.93 2.43 -1.35
CA ASP A 152 -17.77 2.88 -2.74
C ASP A 152 -16.29 2.84 -3.12
N LEU A 153 -15.88 1.77 -3.79
CA LEU A 153 -14.48 1.57 -4.19
C LEU A 153 -14.01 2.54 -5.27
N THR A 154 -14.94 3.18 -5.99
CA THR A 154 -14.60 4.19 -6.99
C THR A 154 -14.19 5.51 -6.33
N ALA A 155 -14.82 5.86 -5.21
CA ALA A 155 -14.46 7.04 -4.41
C ALA A 155 -13.26 6.77 -3.48
N CYS A 156 -13.04 5.53 -3.05
CA CYS A 156 -11.91 5.20 -2.18
C CYS A 156 -10.57 5.45 -2.89
N ASN A 157 -9.69 6.28 -2.32
CA ASN A 157 -8.35 6.56 -2.84
C ASN A 157 -7.22 5.83 -2.08
N GLY A 158 -7.55 4.95 -1.14
CA GLY A 158 -6.55 4.17 -0.39
C GLY A 158 -5.74 4.95 0.64
N CYS A 159 -6.21 6.14 1.07
CA CYS A 159 -5.51 7.04 2.00
C CYS A 159 -5.20 6.47 3.40
N GLY A 160 -5.90 5.41 3.81
CA GLY A 160 -5.70 4.74 5.09
C GLY A 160 -6.38 5.38 6.30
N ALA A 161 -7.04 6.54 6.16
CA ALA A 161 -7.71 7.26 7.25
C ALA A 161 -8.64 6.37 8.11
N CYS A 162 -9.36 5.45 7.46
CA CYS A 162 -10.30 4.56 8.14
C CYS A 162 -9.64 3.38 8.89
N LEU A 163 -8.39 3.02 8.57
CA LEU A 163 -7.71 1.84 9.13
C LEU A 163 -7.55 1.98 10.65
N SER A 164 -7.00 3.12 11.09
CA SER A 164 -6.59 3.31 12.48
C SER A 164 -7.74 3.62 13.43
N VAL A 165 -8.85 4.16 12.91
CA VAL A 165 -10.04 4.52 13.68
C VAL A 165 -11.00 3.33 13.89
N CYS A 166 -10.77 2.21 13.20
CA CYS A 166 -11.58 1.01 13.38
C CYS A 166 -11.25 0.36 14.74
N PRO A 167 -12.16 0.37 15.73
CA PRO A 167 -11.85 -0.11 17.09
C PRO A 167 -11.56 -1.61 17.15
N VAL A 168 -12.03 -2.35 16.14
CA VAL A 168 -11.88 -3.81 16.03
C VAL A 168 -10.94 -4.23 14.90
N LYS A 169 -10.23 -3.27 14.27
CA LYS A 169 -9.29 -3.52 13.16
C LYS A 169 -9.88 -4.37 12.02
N ALA A 170 -11.15 -4.16 11.71
CA ALA A 170 -11.87 -4.90 10.68
C ALA A 170 -11.60 -4.38 9.26
N ILE A 171 -10.77 -3.36 9.08
CA ILE A 171 -10.46 -2.74 7.79
C ILE A 171 -9.00 -3.02 7.44
N SER A 172 -8.76 -3.49 6.21
CA SER A 172 -7.45 -3.80 5.65
C SER A 172 -7.30 -3.16 4.27
N LEU A 173 -6.05 -3.03 3.82
CA LEU A 173 -5.76 -2.68 2.43
C LEU A 173 -5.71 -3.94 1.58
N VAL A 174 -6.24 -3.86 0.36
CA VAL A 174 -6.18 -4.91 -0.64
C VAL A 174 -5.74 -4.35 -1.98
N ASP A 175 -4.86 -5.08 -2.64
CA ASP A 175 -4.49 -4.82 -4.03
C ASP A 175 -5.73 -5.11 -4.91
N ASN A 176 -5.99 -4.20 -5.84
CA ASN A 176 -7.20 -4.19 -6.66
C ASN A 176 -6.87 -4.49 -8.13
#